data_AF-A0A5B7C7N5-F1
#
_entry.id   AF-A0A5B7C7N5-F1
#
_cell.length_a   1.000
_cell.length_b   1.000
_cell.length_c   1.000
_cell.angle_alpha   90.00
_cell.angle_beta   90.00
_cell.angle_gamma   90.00
#
_symmetry.space_group_name_H-M   'P 1'
#
loop_
_entity.id
_entity.type
_entity.pdbx_description
1 polymer ?
#
loop_
_entity_poly.entity_id
_entity_poly.type
_entity_poly.pdbx_seq_one_letter_code
_entity_poly.pdbx_strand_id
1 'polypeptide(L)'
;SSFSEYPYPSMIKVGNFVSIKLTKANYPLWKAQMLSLISGQDMLAFIYGTVKAPPQSITVEEPRITRIIDNPEYLAWTRTEKLLKEWIIGSLSEECLAIVKDSYTARYVWTELAKSVNAHYQEAKTPLEKSEKTKETGMSTSTPNHMHEKMQ
;
A
#
# COMPACT_ATOMS: atom_id res chain seq x y z
N SER A 1 -20.83 -13.93 24.64
CA SER A 1 -20.76 -13.04 23.47
C SER A 1 -19.58 -13.46 22.63
N SER A 2 -19.80 -14.03 21.44
CA SER A 2 -18.67 -14.38 20.56
C SER A 2 -18.06 -13.07 20.06
N PHE A 3 -16.82 -12.80 20.47
CA PHE A 3 -16.00 -11.85 19.76
C PHE A 3 -15.72 -12.47 18.39
N SER A 4 -16.15 -11.80 17.32
CA SER A 4 -15.79 -12.19 15.95
C SER A 4 -14.27 -12.24 15.83
N GLU A 5 -13.72 -13.21 15.10
CA GLU A 5 -12.28 -13.35 14.89
C GLU A 5 -11.70 -12.14 14.12
N TYR A 6 -12.55 -11.42 13.37
CA TYR A 6 -12.13 -10.31 12.52
C TYR A 6 -12.28 -8.93 13.19
N PRO A 7 -11.25 -8.08 13.13
CA PRO A 7 -11.29 -6.74 13.72
C PRO A 7 -12.20 -5.80 12.92
N TYR A 8 -13.00 -4.98 13.61
CA TYR A 8 -13.84 -3.96 12.96
C TYR A 8 -13.77 -2.61 13.71
N PRO A 9 -12.64 -1.88 13.62
CA PRO A 9 -12.44 -0.60 14.30
C PRO A 9 -13.16 0.55 13.57
N SER A 10 -14.50 0.56 13.63
CA SER A 10 -15.37 1.52 12.92
C SER A 10 -15.16 2.99 13.30
N MET A 11 -14.54 3.25 14.45
CA MET A 11 -14.28 4.61 14.94
C MET A 11 -13.01 5.24 14.35
N ILE A 12 -12.13 4.44 13.74
CA ILE A 12 -10.90 4.95 13.14
C ILE A 12 -11.23 5.79 11.91
N LYS A 13 -10.71 7.01 11.90
CA LYS A 13 -10.70 7.89 10.74
C LYS A 13 -9.32 7.80 10.11
N VAL A 14 -9.24 7.26 8.90
CA VAL A 14 -7.96 7.03 8.19
C VAL A 14 -7.10 8.30 8.12
N GLY A 15 -7.71 9.47 7.92
CA GLY A 15 -7.00 10.75 7.83
C GLY A 15 -6.24 11.16 9.11
N ASN A 16 -6.55 10.57 10.26
CA ASN A 16 -5.81 10.82 11.51
C ASN A 16 -4.48 10.06 11.56
N PHE A 17 -4.33 8.98 10.79
CA PHE A 17 -3.15 8.11 10.77
C PHE A 17 -2.38 8.22 9.46
N VAL A 18 -3.09 8.49 8.37
CA VAL A 18 -2.54 8.69 7.03
C VAL A 18 -2.78 10.15 6.65
N SER A 19 -1.78 10.98 6.94
CA SER A 19 -1.87 12.44 6.80
C SER A 19 -1.73 12.95 5.37
N ILE A 20 -1.33 12.07 4.44
CA ILE A 20 -1.15 12.41 3.03
C ILE A 20 -2.07 11.60 2.14
N LYS A 21 -2.53 12.22 1.05
CA LYS A 21 -3.19 11.51 -0.03
C LYS A 21 -2.14 10.84 -0.92
N LEU A 22 -2.37 9.60 -1.34
CA LEU A 22 -1.48 8.92 -2.28
C LEU A 22 -1.44 9.67 -3.61
N THR A 23 -0.24 9.93 -4.09
CA THR A 23 0.07 10.40 -5.45
C THR A 23 1.20 9.56 -6.03
N LYS A 24 1.48 9.69 -7.33
CA LYS A 24 2.62 9.03 -7.97
C LYS A 24 3.99 9.43 -7.41
N ALA A 25 4.07 10.59 -6.75
CA ALA A 25 5.32 11.11 -6.22
C ALA A 25 5.62 10.66 -4.78
N ASN A 26 4.61 10.25 -4.00
CA ASN A 26 4.76 10.05 -2.55
C ASN A 26 4.49 8.62 -2.07
N TYR A 27 4.46 7.64 -2.98
CA TYR A 27 4.11 6.25 -2.69
C TYR A 27 4.85 5.64 -1.47
N PRO A 28 6.18 5.79 -1.30
CA PRO A 28 6.86 5.19 -0.14
C PRO A 28 6.36 5.73 1.21
N LEU A 29 6.12 7.04 1.30
CA LEU A 29 5.66 7.69 2.52
C LEU A 29 4.21 7.31 2.84
N TRP A 30 3.35 7.29 1.82
CA TRP A 30 1.95 6.88 1.97
C TRP A 30 1.86 5.41 2.41
N LYS A 31 2.66 4.54 1.77
CA LYS A 31 2.72 3.11 2.08
C LYS A 31 3.13 2.89 3.53
N ALA A 32 4.12 3.63 4.04
CA ALA A 32 4.58 3.53 5.42
C ALA A 32 3.47 3.89 6.42
N GLN A 33 2.79 5.03 6.22
CA GLN A 33 1.68 5.45 7.09
C GLN A 33 0.51 4.46 7.06
N MET A 34 0.13 4.00 5.86
CA MET A 34 -0.97 3.06 5.70
C MET A 34 -0.64 1.69 6.33
N LEU A 35 0.56 1.16 6.13
CA LEU A 35 1.00 -0.08 6.79
C LEU A 35 1.04 0.06 8.31
N SER A 36 1.46 1.22 8.83
CA SER A 36 1.45 1.48 10.27
C SER A 36 0.04 1.42 10.85
N LEU A 37 -0.94 2.03 10.18
CA LEU A 37 -2.35 1.95 10.57
C LEU A 37 -2.85 0.50 10.55
N ILE A 38 -2.64 -0.20 9.44
CA ILE A 38 -3.16 -1.57 9.23
C ILE A 38 -2.52 -2.54 10.23
N SER A 39 -1.21 -2.42 10.46
CA SER A 39 -0.49 -3.24 11.44
C SER A 39 -0.96 -2.99 12.86
N GLY A 40 -1.23 -1.74 13.24
CA GLY A 40 -1.73 -1.40 14.57
C GLY A 40 -3.14 -1.91 14.85
N GLN A 41 -3.83 -2.47 13.85
CA GLN A 41 -5.18 -3.04 13.95
C GLN A 41 -5.20 -4.55 13.64
N ASP A 42 -4.02 -5.19 13.54
CA ASP A 42 -3.87 -6.61 13.21
C ASP A 42 -4.50 -7.03 11.86
N MET A 43 -4.57 -6.09 10.90
CA MET A 43 -5.26 -6.31 9.61
C MET A 43 -4.31 -6.63 8.44
N LEU A 44 -3.01 -6.82 8.69
CA LEU A 44 -2.01 -7.11 7.64
C LEU A 44 -2.32 -8.39 6.84
N ALA A 45 -2.94 -9.38 7.49
CA ALA A 45 -3.30 -10.64 6.84
C ALA A 45 -4.24 -10.46 5.65
N PHE A 46 -5.09 -9.43 5.65
CA PHE A 46 -5.96 -9.08 4.53
C PHE A 46 -5.18 -8.52 3.33
N ILE A 47 -4.15 -7.71 3.60
CA ILE A 47 -3.26 -7.14 2.56
C ILE A 47 -2.42 -8.23 1.90
N TYR A 48 -1.84 -9.12 2.71
CA TYR A 48 -1.02 -10.22 2.19
C TYR A 48 -1.88 -11.38 1.66
N GLY A 49 -3.17 -11.40 1.98
CA GLY A 49 -4.12 -12.44 1.60
C GLY A 49 -3.80 -13.79 2.22
N THR A 50 -3.27 -13.78 3.44
CA THR A 50 -3.05 -14.97 4.26
C THR A 50 -4.32 -15.35 5.03
N VAL A 51 -5.23 -14.40 5.25
CA VAL A 51 -6.60 -14.68 5.73
C VAL A 51 -7.50 -15.09 4.56
N LYS A 52 -8.13 -16.26 4.67
CA LYS A 52 -9.10 -16.76 3.68
C LYS A 52 -10.52 -16.40 4.10
N ALA A 53 -11.39 -16.15 3.13
CA ALA A 53 -12.80 -15.95 3.40
C ALA A 53 -13.42 -17.23 4.00
N PRO A 54 -14.17 -17.13 5.12
CA PRO A 54 -14.95 -18.25 5.64
C PRO A 54 -16.01 -18.72 4.63
N PRO A 55 -16.56 -19.94 4.80
CA PRO A 55 -17.75 -20.36 4.06
C PRO A 55 -18.89 -19.37 4.27
N GLN A 56 -19.65 -19.06 3.21
CA GLN A 56 -20.77 -18.11 3.30
C GLN A 56 -21.93 -18.63 4.16
N SER A 57 -22.10 -19.94 4.19
CA SER A 57 -23.11 -20.63 4.99
C SER A 57 -22.49 -21.77 5.78
N ILE A 58 -23.14 -22.11 6.89
CA ILE A 58 -22.77 -23.22 7.75
C ILE A 58 -23.99 -24.10 8.01
N THR A 59 -23.74 -25.39 8.18
CA THR A 59 -24.75 -26.35 8.63
C THR A 59 -24.76 -26.36 10.16
N VAL A 60 -25.94 -26.15 10.74
CA VAL A 60 -26.18 -26.29 12.18
C VAL A 60 -27.04 -27.53 12.38
N GLU A 61 -26.48 -28.50 13.11
CA GLU A 61 -27.16 -29.72 13.51
C GLU A 61 -27.73 -29.55 14.92
N GLU A 62 -29.05 -29.65 15.02
CA GLU A 62 -29.79 -29.70 16.27
C GLU A 62 -30.48 -31.07 16.40
N PRO A 63 -30.87 -31.52 17.61
CA PRO A 63 -31.33 -32.89 17.85
C PRO A 63 -32.48 -33.41 16.97
N ARG A 64 -33.20 -32.53 16.24
CA ARG A 64 -34.31 -32.89 15.36
C ARG A 64 -34.28 -32.18 14.00
N ILE A 65 -33.36 -31.23 13.79
CA ILE A 65 -33.35 -30.36 12.61
C ILE A 65 -31.90 -30.10 12.20
N THR A 66 -31.62 -30.30 10.92
CA THR A 66 -30.42 -29.79 10.27
C THR A 66 -30.83 -28.58 9.44
N ARG A 67 -30.19 -27.43 9.68
CA ARG A 67 -30.44 -26.20 8.92
C ARG A 67 -29.16 -25.63 8.36
N ILE A 68 -29.26 -25.05 7.16
CA ILE A 68 -28.20 -24.23 6.57
C ILE A 68 -28.53 -22.78 6.91
N ILE A 69 -27.59 -22.08 7.54
CA ILE A 69 -27.71 -20.67 7.90
C ILE A 69 -26.52 -19.89 7.34
N ASP A 70 -26.68 -18.56 7.23
CA ASP A 70 -25.56 -17.68 6.91
C ASP A 70 -24.49 -17.75 7.99
N ASN A 71 -23.22 -17.74 7.57
CA ASN A 71 -22.09 -17.77 8.48
C ASN A 71 -21.82 -16.37 9.05
N PRO A 72 -21.97 -16.15 10.37
CA PRO A 72 -21.66 -14.86 11.00
C PRO A 72 -20.20 -14.44 10.78
N GLU A 73 -19.27 -15.39 10.72
CA GLU A 73 -17.84 -15.13 10.50
C GLU A 73 -17.57 -14.62 9.08
N TYR A 74 -18.31 -15.11 8.08
CA TYR A 74 -18.21 -14.56 6.72
C TYR A 74 -18.67 -13.10 6.66
N LEU A 75 -19.76 -12.77 7.37
CA LEU A 75 -20.26 -11.40 7.46
C LEU A 75 -19.25 -10.48 8.17
N ALA A 76 -18.65 -10.96 9.26
CA ALA A 76 -17.62 -10.22 9.99
C ALA A 76 -16.36 -10.00 9.13
N TRP A 77 -15.83 -11.05 8.50
CA TRP A 77 -14.72 -10.98 7.55
C TRP A 77 -14.98 -9.94 6.46
N THR A 78 -16.19 -9.95 5.88
CA THR A 78 -16.59 -9.02 4.82
C THR A 78 -16.61 -7.58 5.31
N ARG A 79 -17.04 -7.32 6.56
CA ARG A 79 -17.03 -5.97 7.14
C ARG A 79 -15.62 -5.44 7.30
N THR A 80 -14.70 -6.27 7.80
CA THR A 80 -13.28 -5.92 7.93
C THR A 80 -12.62 -5.66 6.59
N GLU A 81 -12.88 -6.50 5.59
CA GLU A 81 -12.35 -6.36 4.23
C GLU A 81 -12.83 -5.05 3.58
N LYS A 82 -14.13 -4.74 3.68
CA LYS A 82 -14.71 -3.49 3.18
C LYS A 82 -14.15 -2.26 3.89
N LEU A 83 -14.05 -2.29 5.22
CA LEU A 83 -13.48 -1.18 6.00
C LEU A 83 -12.03 -0.89 5.58
N LEU A 84 -11.22 -1.94 5.42
CA LEU A 84 -9.84 -1.80 4.96
C LEU A 84 -9.77 -1.17 3.56
N LYS A 85 -10.66 -1.61 2.65
CA LYS A 85 -10.77 -1.04 1.31
C LYS A 85 -11.14 0.44 1.38
N GLU A 86 -12.09 0.81 2.23
CA GLU A 86 -12.50 2.21 2.44
C GLU A 86 -11.36 3.09 2.97
N TRP A 87 -10.52 2.57 3.87
CA TRP A 87 -9.33 3.31 4.30
C TRP A 87 -8.35 3.56 3.16
N ILE A 88 -8.07 2.52 2.36
CA ILE A 88 -7.16 2.67 1.21
C ILE A 88 -7.74 3.69 0.23
N ILE A 89 -8.97 3.49 -0.26
CA ILE A 89 -9.66 4.38 -1.20
C ILE A 89 -9.77 5.81 -0.64
N GLY A 90 -10.17 5.95 0.62
CA GLY A 90 -10.31 7.23 1.31
C GLY A 90 -8.99 7.98 1.50
N SER A 91 -7.85 7.35 1.25
CA SER A 91 -6.52 7.97 1.30
C SER A 91 -5.92 8.26 -0.08
N LEU A 92 -6.64 8.02 -1.18
CA LEU A 92 -6.14 8.24 -2.54
C LEU A 92 -6.41 9.66 -3.03
N SER A 93 -5.56 10.16 -3.93
CA SER A 93 -5.91 11.28 -4.81
C SER A 93 -6.85 10.83 -5.94
N GLU A 94 -7.47 11.78 -6.64
CA GLU A 94 -8.32 11.50 -7.81
C GLU A 94 -7.58 10.71 -8.89
N GLU A 95 -6.32 11.04 -9.16
CA GLU A 95 -5.48 10.32 -10.13
C GLU A 95 -5.31 8.84 -9.75
N CYS A 96 -5.10 8.56 -8.46
CA CYS A 96 -4.92 7.19 -7.99
C CYS A 96 -6.25 6.43 -7.87
N LEU A 97 -7.38 7.12 -7.64
CA LEU A 97 -8.71 6.51 -7.67
C LEU A 97 -9.05 5.93 -9.05
N ALA A 98 -8.65 6.61 -10.12
CA ALA A 98 -8.88 6.15 -11.49
C ALA A 98 -8.23 4.79 -11.79
N ILE A 99 -7.16 4.42 -11.08
CA ILE A 99 -6.44 3.14 -11.22
C ILE A 99 -7.30 1.98 -10.70
N VAL A 100 -8.15 2.20 -9.70
CA VAL A 100 -8.80 1.14 -8.92
C VAL A 100 -10.32 1.11 -9.05
N LYS A 101 -10.86 1.74 -10.10
CA LYS A 101 -12.31 1.94 -10.32
C LYS A 101 -13.15 0.66 -10.34
N ASP A 102 -12.57 -0.47 -10.76
CA ASP A 102 -13.26 -1.77 -10.91
C ASP A 102 -12.82 -2.79 -9.83
N SER A 103 -12.40 -2.32 -8.66
CA SER A 103 -11.77 -3.16 -7.64
C SER A 103 -12.73 -3.90 -6.70
N TYR A 104 -12.49 -5.19 -6.52
CA TYR A 104 -13.35 -6.05 -5.69
C TYR A 104 -12.89 -6.12 -4.23
N THR A 105 -11.57 -6.23 -3.96
CA THR A 105 -11.04 -6.46 -2.61
C THR A 105 -9.96 -5.45 -2.19
N ALA A 106 -9.77 -5.26 -0.88
CA ALA A 106 -8.69 -4.44 -0.33
C ALA A 106 -7.30 -4.86 -0.84
N ARG A 107 -7.03 -6.18 -0.94
CA ARG A 107 -5.79 -6.72 -1.50
C ARG A 107 -5.59 -6.31 -2.95
N TYR A 108 -6.63 -6.43 -3.77
CA TYR A 108 -6.56 -6.03 -5.17
C TYR A 108 -6.18 -4.56 -5.31
N VAL A 109 -6.88 -3.67 -4.59
CA VAL A 109 -6.58 -2.23 -4.56
C VAL A 109 -5.12 -1.99 -4.17
N TRP A 110 -4.67 -2.62 -3.08
CA TRP A 110 -3.30 -2.50 -2.60
C TRP A 110 -2.27 -2.94 -3.64
N THR A 111 -2.48 -4.08 -4.29
CA THR A 111 -1.55 -4.62 -5.28
C THR A 111 -1.52 -3.81 -6.56
N GLU A 112 -2.66 -3.32 -7.04
CA GLU A 112 -2.72 -2.51 -8.26
C GLU A 112 -2.06 -1.15 -8.06
N LEU A 113 -2.28 -0.49 -6.91
CA LEU A 113 -1.56 0.71 -6.54
C LEU A 113 -0.05 0.46 -6.46
N ALA A 114 0.38 -0.65 -5.85
CA ALA A 114 1.79 -1.01 -5.78
C ALA A 114 2.41 -1.25 -7.15
N LYS A 115 1.68 -1.81 -8.12
CA LYS A 115 2.18 -2.01 -9.49
C LYS A 115 2.26 -0.69 -10.25
N SER A 116 1.14 0.03 -10.35
CA SER A 116 1.05 1.22 -11.20
C SER A 116 1.80 2.42 -10.62
N VAL A 117 1.72 2.65 -9.31
CA VAL A 117 2.31 3.84 -8.68
C VAL A 117 3.80 3.66 -8.43
N ASN A 118 4.25 2.46 -8.03
CA ASN A 118 5.68 2.20 -7.87
C ASN A 118 6.42 2.23 -9.22
N ALA A 119 5.84 1.69 -10.29
CA ALA A 119 6.45 1.77 -11.62
C ALA A 119 6.70 3.24 -12.03
N HIS A 120 5.68 4.10 -11.90
CA HIS A 120 5.82 5.52 -12.17
C HIS A 120 6.81 6.24 -11.25
N TYR A 121 6.85 5.88 -9.96
CA TYR A 121 7.82 6.46 -9.03
C TYR A 121 9.27 6.16 -9.43
N GLN A 122 9.55 4.92 -9.88
CA GLN A 122 10.88 4.55 -10.35
C GLN A 122 11.20 5.26 -11.68
N GLU A 123 10.27 5.28 -12.63
CA GLU A 123 10.42 6.01 -13.90
C GLU A 123 10.76 7.48 -13.67
N ALA A 124 10.05 8.18 -12.79
CA ALA A 124 10.27 9.59 -12.50
C ALA A 124 11.62 9.88 -11.83
N LYS A 125 12.19 8.93 -11.08
CA LYS A 125 13.53 9.06 -10.47
C LYS A 125 14.68 8.92 -11.48
N THR A 126 14.50 8.05 -12.48
CA THR A 126 15.56 7.69 -13.44
C THR A 126 16.14 8.88 -14.24
N PRO A 127 15.34 9.88 -14.68
CA PRO A 127 15.87 11.07 -15.36
C PRO A 127 16.63 12.03 -14.44
N LEU A 128 16.18 12.21 -13.19
CA LEU A 128 16.75 13.18 -12.26
C LEU A 128 18.16 12.77 -11.79
N GLU A 129 18.37 11.51 -11.42
CA GLU A 129 19.68 11.00 -10.96
C GLU A 129 20.76 10.98 -12.07
N LYS A 130 20.36 10.87 -13.35
CA LYS A 130 21.30 10.97 -14.48
C LYS A 130 21.84 12.40 -14.66
N SER A 131 21.03 13.41 -14.38
CA SER A 131 21.43 14.81 -14.54
C SER A 131 22.38 15.32 -13.44
N GLU A 132 22.31 14.74 -12.24
CA GLU A 132 23.19 15.09 -11.12
C GLU A 132 24.58 14.46 -11.29
N LYS A 133 24.67 13.19 -11.72
CA LYS A 133 25.96 12.54 -12.02
C LYS A 133 26.73 13.16 -13.19
N THR A 134 26.05 13.78 -14.15
CA THR A 134 26.71 14.37 -15.32
C THR A 134 27.35 15.73 -14.99
N LYS A 135 26.90 16.43 -13.94
CA LYS A 135 27.48 17.72 -13.53
C LYS A 135 28.75 17.58 -12.70
N GLU A 136 28.95 16.47 -11.98
CA GLU A 136 30.17 16.25 -11.18
C GLU A 136 31.39 15.79 -12.00
N THR A 137 31.19 15.28 -13.22
CA THR A 137 32.32 14.80 -14.06
C THR A 137 32.88 15.90 -14.99
N GLY A 138 32.26 17.08 -15.05
CA GLY A 138 32.55 18.11 -16.06
C GLY A 138 33.55 19.21 -15.68
N MET A 139 34.07 19.26 -14.45
CA MET A 139 34.97 20.34 -14.02
C MET A 139 36.33 19.81 -13.56
N SER A 140 37.21 19.54 -14.52
CA SER A 140 38.66 19.50 -14.30
C SER A 140 39.35 19.99 -15.58
N THR A 141 39.44 21.31 -15.72
CA THR A 141 40.28 21.96 -16.73
C THR A 141 41.72 22.02 -16.24
N SER A 142 42.56 21.16 -16.84
CA SER A 142 43.90 21.44 -17.39
C SER A 142 44.81 22.50 -16.74
N THR A 143 46.04 22.09 -16.39
CA THR A 143 47.25 22.85 -16.77
C THR A 143 48.44 21.90 -16.97
N PRO A 144 49.15 21.92 -18.11
CA PRO A 144 50.44 21.26 -18.29
C PRO A 144 51.56 22.22 -17.89
N ASN A 145 52.50 21.79 -17.05
CA ASN A 145 53.69 22.58 -16.75
C ASN A 145 54.91 21.66 -16.73
N HIS A 146 55.63 21.59 -17.86
CA HIS A 146 57.02 21.19 -17.83
C HIS A 146 57.80 21.98 -18.86
N MET A 147 58.39 23.09 -18.41
CA MET A 147 59.50 23.72 -19.07
C MET A 147 60.50 24.25 -18.04
N HIS A 148 61.73 23.75 -18.20
CA HIS A 148 63.00 24.34 -17.82
C HIS A 148 63.40 24.39 -16.35
N GLU A 149 64.34 23.50 -16.00
CA GLU A 149 65.39 23.84 -15.04
C GLU A 149 66.76 23.55 -15.69
N LYS A 150 67.52 24.62 -15.91
CA LYS A 150 68.93 24.60 -16.32
C LYS A 150 69.79 24.71 -15.08
N MET A 151 70.86 23.91 -15.07
CA MET A 151 72.20 24.19 -14.51
C MET A 151 72.30 24.59 -13.03
N GLN A 152 72.88 23.68 -12.25
CA GLN A 152 74.23 23.83 -11.68
C GLN A 152 74.87 22.44 -11.51
#